data_AF-A0A357BU39-F1
#
_entry.id   AF-A0A357BU39-F1
#
_cell.length_a   1.000
_cell.length_b   1.000
_cell.length_c   1.000
_cell.angle_alpha   90.00
_cell.angle_beta   90.00
_cell.angle_gamma   90.00
#
_symmetry.space_group_name_H-M   'P 1'
#
loop_
_entity.id
_entity.type
_entity.pdbx_description
1 polymer ?
#
loop_
_entity_poly.entity_id
_entity_poly.type
_entity_poly.pdbx_seq_one_letter_code
_entity_poly.pdbx_strand_id
1 'polypeptide(L)'
;MVIWNYDFNSKKGGARKMTEQIHKRLIDAQVRMILERYLKKELNAKQGMDLLGLKRRQFFEWVKRYKEQGEGFSIEYKRSNEHRRISASIEENIFKELKLDKALIEDRAMPVSFYNYSFIKDQIEKKYQQEVSLPTIIDRAKKRVFISQNLKRRYTTMR
;
A
#
# COMPACT_ATOMS: atom_id res chain seq x y z
N MET A 1 -51.91 10.40 14.55
CA MET A 1 -51.01 10.66 15.71
C MET A 1 -50.67 9.29 16.29
N VAL A 2 -49.56 8.66 15.87
CA VAL A 2 -48.31 8.49 16.68
C VAL A 2 -48.58 7.54 17.87
N ILE A 3 -48.00 6.35 18.09
CA ILE A 3 -46.79 5.65 17.65
C ILE A 3 -46.94 4.16 18.05
N TRP A 4 -46.39 3.25 17.23
CA TRP A 4 -45.74 1.95 17.48
C TRP A 4 -45.99 1.15 18.77
N ASN A 5 -46.12 -0.18 18.58
CA ASN A 5 -45.18 -1.13 19.20
C ASN A 5 -45.06 -2.37 18.29
N TYR A 6 -43.95 -2.46 17.55
CA TYR A 6 -43.56 -3.66 16.83
C TYR A 6 -42.44 -4.36 17.60
N ASP A 7 -42.68 -5.64 17.81
CA ASP A 7 -42.02 -6.54 18.75
C ASP A 7 -40.52 -6.74 18.47
N PHE A 8 -39.74 -6.78 19.56
CA PHE A 8 -38.29 -6.83 19.59
C PHE A 8 -37.85 -8.25 19.96
N ASN A 9 -37.92 -9.22 19.04
CA ASN A 9 -37.08 -10.41 19.12
C ASN A 9 -37.04 -11.24 17.84
N SER A 10 -35.90 -11.22 17.14
CA SER A 10 -35.43 -12.41 16.41
C SER A 10 -33.93 -12.29 16.16
N LYS A 11 -33.15 -12.89 17.06
CA LYS A 11 -31.76 -13.26 16.78
C LYS A 11 -31.74 -14.35 15.72
N LYS A 12 -31.09 -14.11 14.57
CA LYS A 12 -30.33 -15.14 13.85
C LYS A 12 -29.06 -14.54 13.27
N GLY A 13 -27.94 -15.22 13.54
CA GLY A 13 -26.60 -14.80 13.19
C GLY A 13 -26.39 -14.67 11.69
N GLY A 14 -25.89 -13.52 11.27
CA GLY A 14 -25.30 -13.31 9.97
C GLY A 14 -23.83 -12.94 10.18
N ALA A 15 -22.92 -13.74 9.62
CA ALA A 15 -21.49 -13.53 9.67
C ALA A 15 -21.13 -12.06 9.40
N ARG A 16 -20.25 -11.47 10.22
CA ARG A 16 -19.63 -10.17 9.95
C ARG A 16 -18.93 -10.28 8.59
N LYS A 17 -19.54 -9.73 7.54
CA LYS A 17 -18.95 -9.59 6.20
C LYS A 17 -17.65 -8.80 6.36
N MET A 18 -16.50 -9.49 6.34
CA MET A 18 -15.20 -8.86 6.19
C MET A 18 -15.23 -8.00 4.91
N THR A 19 -14.89 -6.73 5.04
CA THR A 19 -14.84 -5.75 3.96
C THR A 19 -13.63 -6.05 3.08
N GLU A 20 -13.68 -7.11 2.29
CA GLU A 20 -12.73 -7.30 1.20
C GLU A 20 -12.95 -6.14 0.22
N GLN A 21 -11.84 -5.53 -0.16
CA GLN A 21 -11.82 -4.41 -1.10
C GLN A 21 -12.59 -4.79 -2.37
N ILE A 22 -13.45 -3.88 -2.85
CA ILE A 22 -14.37 -4.16 -3.95
C ILE A 22 -13.63 -4.57 -5.23
N HIS A 23 -12.42 -4.05 -5.46
CA HIS A 23 -11.56 -4.45 -6.57
C HIS A 23 -11.15 -5.93 -6.57
N LYS A 24 -11.28 -6.64 -5.44
CA LYS A 24 -11.02 -8.10 -5.35
C LYS A 24 -12.27 -8.94 -5.63
N ARG A 25 -13.48 -8.35 -5.55
CA ARG A 25 -14.77 -9.06 -5.65
C ARG A 25 -15.53 -8.77 -6.95
N LEU A 26 -15.37 -7.58 -7.53
CA LEU A 26 -16.11 -7.13 -8.71
C LEU A 26 -15.16 -6.50 -9.73
N ILE A 27 -15.27 -6.92 -10.99
CA ILE A 27 -14.54 -6.35 -12.12
C ILE A 27 -15.18 -4.98 -12.45
N ASP A 28 -14.38 -3.99 -12.87
CA ASP A 28 -14.85 -2.63 -13.20
C ASP A 28 -16.07 -2.62 -14.16
N ALA A 29 -16.14 -3.59 -15.08
CA ALA A 29 -17.28 -3.79 -15.97
C ALA A 29 -18.60 -4.13 -15.23
N GLN A 30 -18.55 -4.97 -14.20
CA GLN A 30 -19.74 -5.37 -13.43
C GLN A 30 -20.29 -4.19 -12.62
N VAL A 31 -19.41 -3.35 -12.08
CA VAL A 31 -19.82 -2.17 -11.32
C VAL A 31 -20.44 -1.12 -12.23
N ARG A 32 -19.87 -0.87 -13.42
CA ARG A 32 -20.46 0.01 -14.43
C ARG A 32 -21.86 -0.45 -14.81
N MET A 33 -22.05 -1.75 -15.07
CA MET A 33 -23.35 -2.32 -15.40
C MET A 33 -24.40 -2.12 -14.30
N ILE A 34 -24.03 -2.28 -13.03
CA ILE A 34 -24.95 -2.05 -11.90
C ILE A 34 -25.32 -0.56 -11.78
N LEU A 35 -24.36 0.34 -11.93
CA LEU A 35 -24.58 1.79 -11.87
C LEU A 35 -25.44 2.27 -13.06
N GLU A 36 -25.23 1.72 -14.26
CA GLU A 36 -26.01 2.05 -15.44
C GLU A 36 -27.48 1.62 -15.30
N ARG A 37 -27.73 0.39 -14.83
CA ARG A 37 -29.09 -0.10 -14.56
C ARG A 37 -29.80 0.72 -13.49
N TYR A 38 -29.07 1.21 -12.48
CA TYR A 38 -29.62 2.18 -11.52
C TYR A 38 -30.01 3.50 -12.19
N LEU A 39 -29.18 4.05 -13.08
CA LEU A 39 -29.50 5.28 -13.82
C LEU A 39 -30.70 5.12 -14.76
N LYS A 40 -30.85 3.94 -15.38
CA LYS A 40 -32.02 3.58 -16.19
C LYS A 40 -33.28 3.30 -15.36
N LYS A 41 -33.22 3.41 -14.03
CA LYS A 41 -34.30 3.09 -13.08
C LYS A 41 -34.78 1.63 -13.13
N GLU A 42 -33.99 0.74 -13.71
CA GLU A 42 -34.24 -0.71 -13.72
C GLU A 42 -33.87 -1.36 -12.37
N LEU A 43 -33.09 -0.66 -11.55
CA LEU A 43 -32.70 -1.08 -10.20
C LEU A 43 -33.01 0.00 -9.17
N ASN A 44 -33.53 -0.42 -8.02
CA ASN A 44 -33.68 0.47 -6.87
C ASN A 44 -32.33 0.72 -6.19
N ALA A 45 -32.19 1.88 -5.54
CA ALA A 45 -30.96 2.23 -4.81
C ALA A 45 -30.57 1.16 -3.77
N LYS A 46 -31.55 0.54 -3.11
CA LYS A 46 -31.32 -0.55 -2.13
C LYS A 46 -30.67 -1.77 -2.80
N GLN A 47 -31.19 -2.18 -3.95
CA GLN A 47 -30.65 -3.31 -4.72
C GLN A 47 -29.24 -3.00 -5.24
N GLY A 48 -29.00 -1.79 -5.74
CA GLY A 48 -27.67 -1.35 -6.17
C GLY A 48 -26.65 -1.35 -5.03
N MET A 49 -27.05 -0.90 -3.84
CA MET A 49 -26.20 -0.94 -2.64
C MET A 49 -25.87 -2.38 -2.21
N ASP A 50 -26.85 -3.28 -2.20
CA ASP A 50 -26.68 -4.68 -1.79
C ASP A 50 -25.80 -5.45 -2.78
N LEU A 51 -25.99 -5.25 -4.09
CA LEU A 51 -25.19 -5.87 -5.15
C LEU A 51 -23.72 -5.42 -5.11
N LEU A 52 -23.47 -4.14 -4.85
CA LEU A 52 -22.12 -3.58 -4.74
C LEU A 52 -21.50 -3.76 -3.35
N GLY A 53 -22.28 -4.14 -2.34
CA GLY A 53 -21.85 -4.20 -0.94
C GLY A 53 -21.43 -2.85 -0.37
N LEU A 54 -22.00 -1.75 -0.88
CA LEU A 54 -21.63 -0.37 -0.53
C LEU A 54 -22.58 0.24 0.50
N LYS A 55 -22.03 1.10 1.36
CA LYS A 55 -22.85 1.97 2.20
C LYS A 55 -23.48 3.10 1.37
N ARG A 56 -24.63 3.62 1.81
CA ARG A 56 -25.39 4.68 1.14
C ARG A 56 -24.52 5.85 0.63
N ARG A 57 -23.65 6.40 1.48
CA ARG A 57 -22.75 7.49 1.10
C ARG A 57 -21.85 7.14 -0.09
N GLN A 58 -21.21 5.97 -0.03
CA GLN A 58 -20.28 5.52 -1.06
C GLN A 58 -21.00 5.20 -2.37
N PHE A 59 -22.20 4.61 -2.29
CA PHE A 59 -23.02 4.33 -3.46
C PHE A 59 -23.35 5.60 -4.24
N PHE A 60 -23.83 6.65 -3.57
CA PHE A 60 -24.14 7.91 -4.26
C PHE A 60 -22.90 8.65 -4.76
N GLU A 61 -21.77 8.54 -4.05
CA GLU A 61 -20.48 9.06 -4.53
C GLU A 61 -20.04 8.36 -5.82
N TRP A 62 -20.21 7.04 -5.92
CA TRP A 62 -19.89 6.28 -7.13
C TRP A 62 -20.85 6.60 -8.28
N VAL A 63 -22.15 6.73 -8.01
CA VAL A 63 -23.13 7.19 -9.00
C VAL A 63 -22.73 8.58 -9.53
N LYS A 64 -22.31 9.50 -8.66
CA LYS A 64 -21.84 10.82 -9.07
C LYS A 64 -20.61 10.73 -9.97
N ARG A 65 -19.58 9.99 -9.54
CA ARG A 65 -18.35 9.78 -10.33
C ARG A 65 -18.64 9.10 -11.68
N TYR A 66 -19.56 8.16 -11.72
CA TYR A 66 -19.99 7.50 -12.96
C TYR A 66 -20.70 8.47 -13.91
N LYS A 67 -21.53 9.39 -13.40
CA LYS A 67 -22.13 10.45 -14.23
C LYS A 67 -21.10 11.40 -14.82
N GLU A 68 -20.01 11.67 -14.10
CA GLU A 68 -18.94 12.58 -14.53
C GLU A 68 -17.95 11.93 -15.51
N GLN A 69 -17.65 10.64 -15.33
CA GLN A 69 -16.61 9.92 -16.09
C GLN A 69 -17.16 8.96 -17.16
N GLY A 70 -18.46 8.63 -17.12
CA GLY A 70 -19.10 7.71 -18.05
C GLY A 70 -18.41 6.33 -18.08
N GLU A 71 -18.07 5.88 -19.28
CA GLU A 71 -17.37 4.61 -19.50
C GLU A 71 -15.94 4.59 -18.91
N GLY A 72 -15.34 5.76 -18.68
CA GLY A 72 -14.02 5.90 -18.06
C GLY A 72 -14.00 5.68 -16.55
N PHE A 73 -15.15 5.38 -15.92
CA PHE A 73 -15.20 5.03 -14.52
C PHE A 73 -14.41 3.76 -14.25
N SER A 74 -13.31 3.90 -13.51
CA SER A 74 -12.55 2.80 -12.98
C SER A 74 -12.56 2.86 -11.46
N ILE A 75 -12.71 1.69 -10.86
CA ILE A 75 -12.67 1.59 -9.40
C ILE A 75 -11.21 1.53 -8.96
N GLU A 76 -10.30 1.00 -9.79
CA GLU A 76 -8.89 0.77 -9.48
C GLU A 76 -8.32 1.83 -8.53
N TYR A 77 -7.96 1.38 -7.33
CA TYR A 77 -7.30 2.22 -6.34
C TYR A 77 -5.92 2.61 -6.85
N LYS A 78 -5.83 3.76 -7.53
CA LYS A 78 -4.55 4.40 -7.87
C LYS A 78 -3.99 5.03 -6.61
N ARG A 79 -3.03 4.38 -5.96
CA ARG A 79 -2.26 4.97 -4.87
C ARG A 79 -1.42 6.11 -5.46
N SER A 80 -1.93 7.34 -5.37
CA SER A 80 -1.28 8.56 -5.92
C SER A 80 0.01 8.95 -5.20
N ASN A 81 0.24 8.41 -4.00
CA ASN A 81 1.48 8.62 -3.27
C ASN A 81 2.41 7.43 -3.52
N GLU A 82 3.28 7.60 -4.52
CA GLU A 82 4.55 6.90 -4.54
C GLU A 82 5.31 7.35 -3.28
N HIS A 83 5.17 6.58 -2.19
CA HIS A 83 5.65 6.87 -0.84
C HIS A 83 6.96 7.65 -0.84
N ARG A 84 6.99 8.82 -0.16
CA ARG A 84 8.15 9.68 0.16
C ARG A 84 9.46 9.05 -0.31
N ARG A 85 9.72 9.14 -1.62
CA ARG A 85 10.92 8.57 -2.20
C ARG A 85 12.05 9.46 -1.77
N ILE A 86 13.01 8.86 -1.07
CA ILE A 86 14.28 9.49 -0.83
C ILE A 86 14.92 9.75 -2.19
N SER A 87 15.55 10.91 -2.36
CA SER A 87 16.18 11.24 -3.64
C SER A 87 17.26 10.20 -3.97
N ALA A 88 17.46 9.96 -5.27
CA ALA A 88 18.50 9.05 -5.74
C ALA A 88 19.89 9.42 -5.18
N SER A 89 20.16 10.72 -5.05
CA SER A 89 21.40 11.24 -4.47
C SER A 89 21.63 10.79 -3.02
N ILE A 90 20.59 10.84 -2.18
CA ILE A 90 20.68 10.37 -0.79
C ILE A 90 20.86 8.84 -0.76
N GLU A 91 20.18 8.11 -1.63
CA GLU A 91 20.32 6.65 -1.69
C GLU A 91 21.73 6.21 -2.11
N GLU A 92 22.35 6.91 -3.05
CA GLU A 92 23.75 6.69 -3.45
C GLU A 92 24.73 7.01 -2.32
N ASN A 93 24.51 8.09 -1.57
CA ASN A 93 25.39 8.49 -0.47
C ASN A 93 25.29 7.54 0.72
N ILE A 94 24.08 7.11 1.09
CA ILE A 94 23.86 6.02 2.05
C ILE A 94 24.63 4.77 1.61
N PHE A 95 24.56 4.45 0.31
CA PHE A 95 25.23 3.28 -0.23
C PHE A 95 26.76 3.38 -0.16
N LYS A 96 27.35 4.52 -0.50
CA LYS A 96 28.80 4.74 -0.43
C LYS A 96 29.32 4.52 0.99
N GLU A 97 28.69 5.15 1.98
CA GLU A 97 29.12 5.03 3.38
C GLU A 97 28.90 3.61 3.93
N LEU A 98 27.79 2.94 3.61
CA LEU A 98 27.57 1.54 3.98
C LEU A 98 28.62 0.59 3.37
N LYS A 99 29.16 0.90 2.18
CA LYS A 99 30.19 0.08 1.54
C LYS A 99 31.55 0.25 2.25
N LEU A 100 31.88 1.47 2.66
CA LEU A 100 33.10 1.75 3.43
C LEU A 100 33.05 1.02 4.77
N ASP A 101 31.94 1.15 5.50
CA ASP A 101 31.76 0.50 6.79
C ASP A 101 31.80 -1.04 6.66
N LYS A 102 31.25 -1.58 5.56
CA LYS A 102 31.35 -3.02 5.25
C LYS A 102 32.79 -3.48 5.04
N ALA A 103 33.63 -2.68 4.38
CA ALA A 103 35.02 -3.02 4.15
C ALA A 103 35.81 -3.08 5.47
N LEU A 104 35.49 -2.20 6.42
CA LEU A 104 36.07 -2.24 7.77
C LEU A 104 35.66 -3.50 8.54
N ILE A 105 34.41 -3.94 8.40
CA ILE A 105 33.91 -5.16 9.04
C ILE A 105 34.53 -6.43 8.42
N GLU A 106 34.82 -6.41 7.12
CA GLU A 106 35.44 -7.53 6.42
C GLU A 106 36.96 -7.63 6.70
N ASP A 107 37.59 -6.57 7.19
CA ASP A 107 38.99 -6.56 7.57
C ASP A 107 39.20 -7.31 8.90
N ARG A 108 39.95 -8.42 8.84
CA ARG A 108 40.26 -9.27 10.00
C ARG A 108 41.19 -8.59 11.01
N ALA A 109 41.88 -7.52 10.61
CA ALA A 109 42.72 -6.74 11.51
C ALA A 109 41.90 -5.77 12.38
N MET A 110 40.66 -5.47 11.98
CA MET A 110 39.80 -4.53 12.69
C MET A 110 38.89 -5.27 13.69
N PRO A 111 38.79 -4.84 14.95
CA PRO A 111 37.93 -5.45 15.96
C PRO A 111 36.46 -5.02 15.81
N VAL A 112 35.99 -4.75 14.59
CA VAL A 112 34.64 -4.26 14.31
C VAL A 112 33.89 -5.32 13.51
N SER A 113 32.82 -5.86 14.08
CA SER A 113 32.03 -6.93 13.44
C SER A 113 30.66 -6.49 12.94
N PHE A 114 30.26 -5.24 13.24
CA PHE A 114 28.91 -4.75 12.98
C PHE A 114 28.92 -3.35 12.37
N TYR A 115 27.86 -3.04 11.62
CA TYR A 115 27.64 -1.71 11.06
C TYR A 115 27.41 -0.67 12.15
N ASN A 116 28.07 0.48 12.03
CA ASN A 116 27.82 1.63 12.88
C ASN A 116 26.92 2.63 12.15
N TYR A 117 25.60 2.41 12.24
CA TYR A 117 24.61 3.26 11.55
C TYR A 117 24.56 4.71 12.06
N SER A 118 24.88 4.94 13.34
CA SER A 118 24.99 6.29 13.89
C SER A 118 26.15 7.04 13.25
N PHE A 119 27.31 6.40 13.13
CA PHE A 119 28.46 6.97 12.43
C PHE A 119 28.13 7.28 10.96
N ILE A 120 27.48 6.34 10.25
CA ILE A 120 27.06 6.56 8.86
C ILE A 120 26.11 7.75 8.74
N LYS A 121 25.14 7.90 9.65
CA LYS A 121 24.25 9.06 9.67
C LYS A 121 25.05 10.36 9.80
N ASP A 122 25.97 10.42 10.76
CA ASP A 122 26.79 11.60 11.00
C ASP A 122 27.69 11.91 9.79
N GLN A 123 28.22 10.89 9.11
CA GLN A 123 29.00 11.07 7.88
C GLN A 123 28.14 11.65 6.75
N ILE A 124 26.90 11.18 6.60
CA ILE A 124 26.01 11.69 5.55
C ILE A 124 25.65 13.16 5.79
N GLU A 125 25.37 13.49 7.04
CA GLU A 125 25.06 14.86 7.47
C GLU A 125 26.27 15.79 7.27
N LYS A 126 27.48 15.36 7.67
CA LYS A 126 28.70 16.18 7.57
C LYS A 126 29.23 16.32 6.14
N LYS A 127 29.31 15.21 5.38
CA LYS A 127 29.94 15.20 4.04
C LYS A 127 29.00 15.67 2.94
N TYR A 128 27.71 15.32 3.03
CA TYR A 128 26.76 15.55 1.96
C TYR A 128 25.69 16.57 2.32
N GLN A 129 25.68 17.09 3.56
CA GLN A 129 24.69 18.08 4.04
C GLN A 129 23.26 17.58 3.86
N GLN A 130 23.08 16.27 4.05
CA GLN A 130 21.83 15.56 3.85
C GLN A 130 21.35 14.97 5.17
N GLU A 131 20.10 15.26 5.52
CA GLU A 131 19.48 14.70 6.70
C GLU A 131 18.74 13.40 6.37
N VAL A 132 19.15 12.34 7.05
CA VAL A 132 18.53 11.01 6.94
C VAL A 132 18.26 10.44 8.31
N SER A 133 17.12 9.78 8.45
CA SER A 133 16.78 9.09 9.69
C SER A 133 17.49 7.73 9.79
N LEU A 134 17.88 7.32 10.99
CA LEU A 134 18.50 5.99 11.22
C LEU A 134 17.65 4.83 10.67
N PRO A 135 16.30 4.80 10.84
CA PRO A 135 15.47 3.73 10.28
C PRO A 135 15.60 3.61 8.77
N THR A 136 15.80 4.73 8.08
CA THR A 136 16.02 4.77 6.63
C THR A 136 17.31 4.07 6.26
N ILE A 137 18.43 4.40 6.92
CA ILE A 137 19.73 3.79 6.65
C ILE A 137 19.68 2.27 6.89
N ILE A 138 19.05 1.86 8.00
CA ILE A 138 18.87 0.44 8.35
C ILE A 138 18.02 -0.29 7.30
N ASP A 139 16.91 0.32 6.86
CA ASP A 139 16.05 -0.26 5.81
C ASP A 139 16.83 -0.47 4.50
N ARG A 140 17.64 0.51 4.08
CA ARG A 140 18.48 0.39 2.88
C ARG A 140 19.57 -0.66 3.02
N ALA A 141 20.22 -0.74 4.18
CA ALA A 141 21.20 -1.78 4.46
C ALA A 141 20.58 -3.19 4.37
N LYS A 142 19.41 -3.39 5.01
CA LYS A 142 18.69 -4.67 5.00
C LYS A 142 18.23 -5.07 3.59
N LYS A 143 17.65 -4.15 2.83
CA LYS A 143 17.23 -4.39 1.44
C LYS A 143 18.41 -4.88 0.60
N ARG A 144 19.60 -4.30 0.77
CA ARG A 144 20.79 -4.70 0.01
C ARG A 144 21.30 -6.08 0.40
N VAL A 145 21.35 -6.40 1.70
CA VAL A 145 21.72 -7.76 2.17
C VAL A 145 20.76 -8.79 1.56
N PHE A 146 19.46 -8.52 1.60
CA PHE A 146 18.45 -9.40 1.02
C PHE A 146 18.60 -9.58 -0.50
N ILE A 147 18.85 -8.49 -1.24
CA ILE A 147 19.13 -8.56 -2.69
C ILE A 147 20.39 -9.41 -2.95
N SER A 148 21.46 -9.22 -2.18
CA SER A 148 22.71 -9.95 -2.36
C SER A 148 22.58 -11.45 -2.07
N GLN A 149 21.78 -11.84 -1.07
CA GLN A 149 21.49 -13.24 -0.76
C GLN A 149 20.62 -13.90 -1.85
N ASN A 150 19.60 -13.20 -2.35
CA ASN A 150 18.77 -13.73 -3.43
C ASN A 150 19.53 -13.87 -4.75
N LEU A 151 20.46 -12.95 -5.03
CA LEU A 151 21.32 -13.06 -6.20
C LEU A 151 22.25 -14.29 -6.09
N LYS A 152 22.87 -14.51 -4.93
CA LYS A 152 23.69 -15.72 -4.67
C LYS A 152 22.90 -17.01 -4.85
N ARG A 153 21.66 -17.07 -4.37
CA ARG A 153 20.77 -18.24 -4.56
C ARG A 153 20.50 -18.51 -6.03
N ARG A 154 20.18 -17.48 -6.82
CA ARG A 154 19.92 -17.63 -8.27
C ARG A 154 21.13 -18.19 -9.03
N TYR A 155 22.33 -17.70 -8.76
CA TYR A 155 23.55 -18.24 -9.38
C TYR A 155 23.88 -19.67 -8.91
N THR A 156 23.54 -20.02 -7.67
CA THR A 156 23.81 -21.37 -7.13
C THR A 156 22.85 -22.42 -7.70
N THR A 157 21.61 -22.03 -8.02
CA THR A 157 20.60 -22.93 -8.63
C THR A 157 20.80 -23.14 -10.14
N MET A 158 21.59 -22.29 -10.81
CA MET A 158 21.91 -22.42 -12.24
C MET A 158 23.13 -23.32 -12.51
N ARG A 159 23.45 -24.25 -11.59
CA ARG A 159 24.64 -25.10 -11.67
C ARG A 159 24.28 -26.55 -11.97
#